data_AF-A0AAD4H7Y1-F1
#
_entry.id   AF-A0AAD4H7Y1-F1
#
_cell.length_a   1.000
_cell.length_b   1.000
_cell.length_c   1.000
_cell.angle_alpha   90.00
_cell.angle_beta   90.00
_cell.angle_gamma   90.00
#
_symmetry.space_group_name_H-M   'P 1'
#
loop_
_entity.id
_entity.type
_entity.pdbx_description
1 polymer ?
#
loop_
_entity_poly.entity_id
_entity_poly.type
_entity_poly.pdbx_seq_one_letter_code
_entity_poly.pdbx_strand_id
1 'polypeptide(L)'
;MKATLLLASLAIAAVASAAGTTFLEENFNDSNWEQASLHSSRWTVSSAKENLGKFALSSGTFQADKETAQGLQTTEDHRFYSISTPFTSVVDNSKEDLIVQYTVKQEVNQECGGSYLKLLPEGFDAAKFDGDSEYAIMFGPDVCGPDNRVHIIFNYNGKNLLSKKQYPVPKDSKTHIYRLTVHPDQKFSLLIDGDVKEDKVAIESNWDVYVPRTIPNPEETKPADWVD
;
A
#
# COMPACT_ATOMS: atom_id res chain seq x y z
N MET A 1 8.44 -44.66 -57.13
CA MET A 1 7.68 -44.30 -55.92
C MET A 1 8.64 -43.60 -54.96
N LYS A 2 8.52 -42.30 -54.76
CA LYS A 2 9.31 -41.53 -53.79
C LYS A 2 8.34 -41.03 -52.71
N ALA A 3 8.50 -41.52 -51.49
CA ALA A 3 7.73 -41.08 -50.34
C ALA A 3 8.46 -39.89 -49.71
N THR A 4 7.86 -38.71 -49.80
CA THR A 4 8.34 -37.51 -49.12
C THR A 4 7.66 -37.46 -47.76
N LEU A 5 8.40 -37.76 -46.69
CA LEU A 5 7.97 -37.54 -45.32
C LEU A 5 8.02 -36.03 -45.04
N LEU A 6 6.87 -35.38 -44.85
CA LEU A 6 6.81 -34.07 -44.20
C LEU A 6 6.88 -34.28 -42.69
N LEU A 7 7.99 -33.92 -42.06
CA LEU A 7 8.03 -33.66 -40.62
C LEU A 7 7.41 -32.27 -40.38
N ALA A 8 6.21 -32.24 -39.82
CA ALA A 8 5.65 -31.02 -39.23
C ALA A 8 6.27 -30.85 -37.83
N SER A 9 7.25 -29.94 -37.72
CA SER A 9 7.78 -29.51 -36.43
C SER A 9 6.78 -28.61 -35.72
N LEU A 10 6.06 -29.16 -34.74
CA LEU A 10 5.17 -28.43 -33.85
C LEU A 10 6.03 -27.71 -32.80
N ALA A 11 6.34 -26.43 -33.04
CA ALA A 11 6.96 -25.58 -32.03
C ALA A 11 5.90 -25.19 -30.99
N ILE A 12 5.89 -25.88 -29.86
CA ILE A 12 5.11 -25.49 -28.68
C ILE A 12 5.85 -24.31 -28.05
N ALA A 13 5.38 -23.09 -28.32
CA ALA A 13 5.79 -21.92 -27.55
C ALA A 13 5.23 -22.07 -26.14
N ALA A 14 6.08 -22.49 -25.20
CA ALA A 14 5.75 -22.44 -23.78
C ALA A 14 5.65 -20.97 -23.37
N VAL A 15 4.42 -20.45 -23.30
CA VAL A 15 4.15 -19.20 -22.61
C VAL A 15 4.38 -19.48 -21.14
N ALA A 16 5.57 -19.15 -20.64
CA ALA A 16 5.82 -19.11 -19.21
C ALA A 16 4.93 -18.01 -18.63
N SER A 17 3.77 -18.38 -18.09
CA SER A 17 3.00 -17.50 -17.23
C SER A 17 3.86 -17.23 -16.00
N ALA A 18 4.35 -16.01 -15.84
CA ALA A 18 4.96 -15.58 -14.59
C ALA A 18 3.86 -15.58 -13.52
N ALA A 19 3.71 -16.70 -12.81
CA ALA A 19 2.82 -16.79 -11.66
C ALA A 19 3.50 -16.05 -10.50
N GLY A 20 2.98 -14.86 -10.16
CA GLY A 20 3.38 -14.17 -8.94
C GLY A 20 2.84 -14.90 -7.71
N THR A 21 3.58 -14.85 -6.60
CA THR A 21 3.11 -15.38 -5.31
C THR A 21 2.11 -14.40 -4.69
N THR A 22 0.89 -14.86 -4.41
CA THR A 22 -0.13 -14.07 -3.71
C THR A 22 -0.05 -14.31 -2.21
N PHE A 23 0.32 -13.29 -1.44
CA PHE A 23 0.43 -13.36 0.02
C PHE A 23 -0.87 -13.02 0.76
N LEU A 24 -1.72 -12.19 0.16
CA LEU A 24 -3.07 -11.88 0.61
C LEU A 24 -3.89 -11.41 -0.58
N GLU A 25 -5.10 -11.94 -0.68
CA GLU A 25 -6.13 -11.47 -1.58
C GLU A 25 -7.41 -11.39 -0.74
N GLU A 26 -7.91 -10.18 -0.51
CA GLU A 26 -9.14 -9.93 0.22
C GLU A 26 -10.10 -9.16 -0.69
N ASN A 27 -11.30 -9.71 -0.82
CA ASN A 27 -12.36 -9.19 -1.68
C ASN A 27 -13.64 -8.87 -0.90
N PHE A 28 -13.65 -9.16 0.41
CA PHE A 28 -14.77 -8.89 1.31
C PHE A 28 -16.12 -9.42 0.80
N ASN A 29 -16.12 -10.53 0.06
CA ASN A 29 -17.29 -11.08 -0.60
C ASN A 29 -18.12 -12.04 0.28
N ASP A 30 -17.64 -12.38 1.47
CA ASP A 30 -18.33 -13.26 2.41
C ASP A 30 -18.57 -12.60 3.77
N SER A 31 -19.57 -13.11 4.49
CA SER A 31 -19.95 -12.62 5.82
C SER A 31 -19.01 -13.06 6.93
N ASN A 32 -17.98 -13.87 6.65
CA ASN A 32 -17.05 -14.42 7.65
C ASN A 32 -15.87 -13.47 7.96
N TRP A 33 -15.99 -12.21 7.55
CA TRP A 33 -15.02 -11.17 7.87
C TRP A 33 -15.12 -10.69 9.34
N GLU A 34 -16.30 -10.77 10.00
CA GLU A 34 -16.54 -10.28 11.38
C GLU A 34 -17.26 -11.30 12.30
N GLN A 35 -16.74 -11.45 13.54
CA GLN A 35 -17.26 -12.10 14.77
C GLN A 35 -16.77 -13.51 15.23
N ALA A 36 -15.94 -13.47 16.28
CA ALA A 36 -16.26 -13.85 17.69
C ALA A 36 -16.37 -15.32 18.13
N SER A 37 -15.54 -16.22 17.61
CA SER A 37 -15.00 -17.30 18.44
C SER A 37 -13.61 -17.68 17.97
N LEU A 38 -12.80 -18.17 18.90
CA LEU A 38 -11.33 -18.31 18.89
C LEU A 38 -10.66 -19.03 17.69
N HIS A 39 -11.36 -19.33 16.58
CA HIS A 39 -10.82 -20.09 15.46
C HIS A 39 -11.33 -19.76 14.03
N SER A 40 -12.09 -18.67 13.75
CA SER A 40 -12.69 -18.51 12.41
C SER A 40 -12.88 -17.11 11.79
N SER A 41 -12.31 -16.01 12.32
CA SER A 41 -12.34 -14.71 11.61
C SER A 41 -11.02 -14.45 10.88
N ARG A 42 -11.08 -14.01 9.60
CA ARG A 42 -9.87 -13.63 8.83
C ARG A 42 -9.23 -12.37 9.39
N TRP A 43 -10.04 -11.41 9.81
CA TRP A 43 -9.59 -10.15 10.35
C TRP A 43 -9.74 -10.09 11.88
N THR A 44 -8.80 -9.43 12.53
CA THR A 44 -8.78 -9.18 13.98
C THR A 44 -8.85 -7.69 14.24
N VAL A 45 -9.92 -7.26 14.91
CA VAL A 45 -10.08 -5.89 15.42
C VAL A 45 -9.22 -5.73 16.67
N SER A 46 -8.48 -4.64 16.74
CA SER A 46 -7.61 -4.35 17.88
C SER A 46 -8.40 -4.11 19.16
N SER A 47 -7.78 -4.40 20.30
CA SER A 47 -8.22 -4.00 21.63
C SER A 47 -7.28 -2.99 22.30
N ALA A 48 -6.30 -2.45 21.56
CA ALA A 48 -5.32 -1.47 22.06
C ALA A 48 -5.96 -0.14 22.51
N LYS A 49 -7.12 0.21 21.95
CA LYS A 49 -7.82 1.47 22.21
C LYS A 49 -9.29 1.22 22.50
N GLU A 50 -9.81 1.91 23.50
CA GLU A 50 -11.25 1.94 23.76
C GLU A 50 -11.97 2.78 22.70
N ASN A 51 -13.23 2.44 22.42
CA ASN A 51 -14.09 3.18 21.48
C ASN A 51 -13.55 3.23 20.04
N LEU A 52 -12.97 2.12 19.56
CA LEU A 52 -12.78 1.95 18.11
C LEU A 52 -14.13 1.94 17.40
N GLY A 53 -14.14 2.51 16.19
CA GLY A 53 -15.32 2.51 15.33
C GLY A 53 -15.60 1.11 14.79
N LYS A 54 -16.88 0.85 14.49
CA LYS A 54 -17.32 -0.42 13.92
C LYS A 54 -17.15 -0.43 12.41
N PHE A 55 -16.65 -1.54 11.91
CA PHE A 55 -16.69 -1.83 10.49
C PHE A 55 -18.03 -2.47 10.11
N ALA A 56 -18.38 -2.41 8.83
CA ALA A 56 -19.45 -3.21 8.24
C ALA A 56 -19.09 -3.54 6.79
N LEU A 57 -19.75 -4.55 6.24
CA LEU A 57 -19.76 -4.73 4.78
C LEU A 57 -20.81 -3.84 4.15
N SER A 58 -20.42 -3.18 3.06
CA SER A 58 -21.30 -2.31 2.31
C SER A 58 -20.87 -2.28 0.85
N SER A 59 -21.83 -2.18 -0.06
CA SER A 59 -21.58 -1.88 -1.48
C SER A 59 -21.58 -0.36 -1.75
N GLY A 60 -21.73 0.46 -0.71
CA GLY A 60 -21.95 1.90 -0.80
C GLY A 60 -23.40 2.29 -1.14
N THR A 61 -23.64 3.61 -1.18
CA THR A 61 -24.88 4.25 -1.64
C THR A 61 -25.03 4.28 -3.17
N PHE A 62 -23.91 4.17 -3.89
CA PHE A 62 -23.89 4.00 -5.34
C PHE A 62 -22.76 3.08 -5.80
N GLN A 63 -22.98 2.33 -6.87
CA GLN A 63 -22.03 1.31 -7.33
C GLN A 63 -22.22 1.02 -8.81
N ALA A 64 -21.16 0.56 -9.46
CA ALA A 64 -21.22 0.09 -10.84
C ALA A 64 -21.89 -1.30 -10.92
N ASP A 65 -21.52 -2.19 -10.00
CA ASP A 65 -22.10 -3.53 -9.84
C ASP A 65 -22.24 -3.82 -8.34
N LYS A 66 -23.36 -4.41 -7.93
CA LYS A 66 -23.66 -4.61 -6.50
C LYS A 66 -22.88 -5.75 -5.87
N GLU A 67 -22.64 -6.82 -6.62
CA GLU A 67 -21.96 -8.03 -6.12
C GLU A 67 -20.46 -7.78 -5.97
N THR A 68 -19.86 -7.04 -6.90
CA THR A 68 -18.41 -6.77 -6.88
C THR A 68 -18.01 -5.51 -6.11
N ALA A 69 -18.97 -4.64 -5.75
CA ALA A 69 -18.68 -3.41 -5.01
C ALA A 69 -18.68 -3.58 -3.49
N GLN A 70 -19.03 -4.77 -2.97
CA GLN A 70 -19.00 -5.02 -1.54
C GLN A 70 -17.57 -4.86 -1.01
N GLY A 71 -17.42 -4.11 0.07
CA GLY A 71 -16.15 -3.86 0.73
C GLY A 71 -16.31 -3.53 2.21
N LEU A 72 -15.18 -3.41 2.88
CA LEU A 72 -15.12 -3.00 4.28
C LEU A 72 -15.35 -1.49 4.40
N GLN A 73 -16.36 -1.09 5.17
CA GLN A 73 -16.75 0.29 5.41
C GLN A 73 -16.64 0.65 6.88
N THR A 74 -16.12 1.85 7.16
CA THR A 74 -16.17 2.52 8.45
C THR A 74 -17.58 3.11 8.68
N THR A 75 -18.21 2.89 9.83
CA THR A 75 -19.65 3.20 10.03
C THR A 75 -19.95 4.37 10.96
N GLU A 76 -18.95 4.87 11.67
CA GLU A 76 -19.08 5.89 12.73
C GLU A 76 -18.11 7.06 12.50
N ASP A 77 -18.64 8.27 12.56
CA ASP A 77 -17.85 9.50 12.46
C ASP A 77 -16.98 9.71 13.71
N HIS A 78 -15.83 10.38 13.52
CA HIS A 78 -14.90 10.75 14.60
C HIS A 78 -14.48 9.54 15.47
N ARG A 79 -14.16 8.42 14.80
CA ARG A 79 -13.62 7.21 15.43
C ARG A 79 -12.30 6.83 14.80
N PHE A 80 -11.46 6.20 15.61
CA PHE A 80 -10.30 5.48 15.10
C PHE A 80 -10.73 4.07 14.69
N TYR A 81 -10.07 3.55 13.66
CA TYR A 81 -10.31 2.23 13.11
C TYR A 81 -9.00 1.46 13.10
N SER A 82 -9.01 0.23 13.62
CA SER A 82 -7.82 -0.60 13.74
C SER A 82 -8.18 -2.06 13.60
N ILE A 83 -7.80 -2.65 12.48
CA ILE A 83 -8.05 -4.04 12.13
C ILE A 83 -6.87 -4.57 11.32
N SER A 84 -6.56 -5.86 11.46
CA SER A 84 -5.45 -6.50 10.76
C SER A 84 -5.79 -7.93 10.37
N THR A 85 -5.12 -8.45 9.34
CA THR A 85 -5.16 -9.86 8.93
C THR A 85 -3.73 -10.31 8.62
N PRO A 86 -3.34 -11.54 8.97
CA PRO A 86 -2.04 -12.06 8.59
C PRO A 86 -1.98 -12.34 7.08
N PHE A 87 -0.76 -12.29 6.53
CA PHE A 87 -0.44 -12.88 5.23
C PHE A 87 -0.41 -14.41 5.33
N THR A 88 -0.48 -15.10 4.19
CA THR A 88 -0.32 -16.56 4.10
C THR A 88 1.07 -17.02 4.54
N SER A 89 2.08 -16.16 4.36
CA SER A 89 3.44 -16.35 4.84
C SER A 89 4.14 -14.99 5.01
N VAL A 90 5.28 -14.98 5.68
CA VAL A 90 6.15 -13.79 5.78
C VAL A 90 6.64 -13.40 4.39
N VAL A 91 6.54 -12.11 4.08
CA VAL A 91 6.96 -11.55 2.79
C VAL A 91 8.41 -11.08 2.89
N ASP A 92 9.28 -11.60 2.02
CA ASP A 92 10.65 -11.11 1.81
C ASP A 92 10.76 -10.61 0.36
N ASN A 93 10.95 -9.30 0.20
CA ASN A 93 11.08 -8.65 -1.10
C ASN A 93 12.53 -8.25 -1.45
N SER A 94 13.53 -8.89 -0.82
CA SER A 94 14.94 -8.60 -1.07
C SER A 94 15.42 -8.94 -2.48
N LYS A 95 14.69 -9.81 -3.20
CA LYS A 95 15.06 -10.31 -4.54
C LYS A 95 13.95 -10.17 -5.58
N GLU A 96 12.74 -9.86 -5.16
CA GLU A 96 11.55 -9.83 -6.00
C GLU A 96 10.76 -8.55 -5.76
N ASP A 97 9.95 -8.18 -6.74
CA ASP A 97 9.07 -7.02 -6.63
C ASP A 97 7.96 -7.31 -5.60
N LEU A 98 7.80 -6.41 -4.62
CA LEU A 98 6.63 -6.39 -3.76
C LEU A 98 5.57 -5.48 -4.38
N ILE A 99 4.39 -6.02 -4.64
CA ILE A 99 3.24 -5.27 -5.16
C ILE A 99 2.16 -5.19 -4.09
N VAL A 100 1.79 -3.96 -3.72
CA VAL A 100 0.67 -3.67 -2.83
C VAL A 100 -0.37 -2.92 -3.64
N GLN A 101 -1.57 -3.50 -3.79
CA GLN A 101 -2.64 -2.89 -4.57
C GLN A 101 -3.98 -3.07 -3.85
N TYR A 102 -4.73 -1.98 -3.73
CA TYR A 102 -6.08 -1.99 -3.17
C TYR A 102 -6.90 -0.81 -3.69
N THR A 103 -8.20 -0.89 -3.50
CA THR A 103 -9.15 0.16 -3.89
C THR A 103 -9.71 0.86 -2.68
N VAL A 104 -9.90 2.18 -2.78
CA VAL A 104 -10.60 2.99 -1.78
C VAL A 104 -11.71 3.76 -2.47
N LYS A 105 -12.88 3.79 -1.83
CA LYS A 105 -13.99 4.66 -2.24
C LYS A 105 -14.30 5.63 -1.11
N GLN A 106 -14.05 6.92 -1.32
CA GLN A 106 -14.48 7.98 -0.41
C GLN A 106 -15.86 8.46 -0.85
N GLU A 107 -16.89 7.71 -0.48
CA GLU A 107 -18.25 7.95 -0.97
C GLU A 107 -18.84 9.31 -0.55
N VAL A 108 -18.50 9.74 0.67
CA VAL A 108 -18.78 11.09 1.15
C VAL A 108 -17.55 11.96 0.91
N ASN A 109 -17.76 13.26 0.73
CA ASN A 109 -16.66 14.21 0.66
C ASN A 109 -15.98 14.29 2.04
N GLN A 110 -14.96 13.46 2.24
CA GLN A 110 -14.27 13.31 3.51
C GLN A 110 -13.44 14.57 3.80
N GLU A 111 -13.82 15.31 4.84
CA GLU A 111 -13.08 16.51 5.25
C GLU A 111 -11.75 16.15 5.94
N CYS A 112 -11.77 15.12 6.80
CA CYS A 112 -10.56 14.60 7.44
C CYS A 112 -10.65 13.12 7.80
N GLY A 113 -9.72 12.31 7.29
CA GLY A 113 -9.52 10.91 7.62
C GLY A 113 -8.55 10.22 6.65
N GLY A 114 -7.85 9.21 7.16
CA GLY A 114 -6.95 8.36 6.41
C GLY A 114 -7.63 7.10 5.90
N SER A 115 -7.27 6.65 4.70
CA SER A 115 -7.70 5.37 4.13
C SER A 115 -6.49 4.59 3.63
N TYR A 116 -5.40 4.67 4.39
CA TYR A 116 -4.15 3.95 4.14
C TYR A 116 -4.09 2.62 4.90
N LEU A 117 -3.23 1.73 4.42
CA LEU A 117 -2.88 0.49 5.09
C LEU A 117 -1.46 0.55 5.65
N LYS A 118 -1.15 -0.37 6.57
CA LYS A 118 0.20 -0.63 7.08
C LYS A 118 0.58 -2.08 6.79
N LEU A 119 1.79 -2.31 6.30
CA LEU A 119 2.42 -3.62 6.28
C LEU A 119 3.21 -3.81 7.57
N LEU A 120 2.82 -4.79 8.37
CA LEU A 120 3.35 -5.00 9.72
C LEU A 120 4.44 -6.08 9.71
N PRO A 121 5.47 -5.99 10.58
CA PRO A 121 6.50 -7.01 10.68
C PRO A 121 5.95 -8.34 11.24
N GLU A 122 6.73 -9.41 11.08
CA GLU A 122 6.42 -10.71 11.68
C GLU A 122 6.35 -10.61 13.22
N GLY A 123 5.50 -11.43 13.85
CA GLY A 123 5.39 -11.51 15.30
C GLY A 123 4.62 -10.36 15.95
N PHE A 124 4.03 -9.49 15.14
CA PHE A 124 3.15 -8.42 15.59
C PHE A 124 1.87 -8.97 16.29
N ASP A 125 1.46 -8.31 17.39
CA ASP A 125 0.28 -8.68 18.17
C ASP A 125 -0.97 -7.92 17.67
N ALA A 126 -1.82 -8.61 16.90
CA ALA A 126 -3.03 -8.05 16.29
C ALA A 126 -3.98 -7.39 17.31
N ALA A 127 -4.05 -7.91 18.54
CA ALA A 127 -4.90 -7.33 19.58
C ALA A 127 -4.35 -5.99 20.10
N LYS A 128 -3.06 -5.70 19.90
CA LYS A 128 -2.40 -4.46 20.32
C LYS A 128 -2.19 -3.47 19.17
N PHE A 129 -2.84 -3.66 18.02
CA PHE A 129 -2.66 -2.79 16.86
C PHE A 129 -3.18 -1.38 17.06
N ASP A 130 -2.33 -0.38 16.82
CA ASP A 130 -2.70 1.03 16.90
C ASP A 130 -1.88 1.93 15.95
N GLY A 131 -2.02 3.24 16.15
CA GLY A 131 -1.31 4.26 15.39
C GLY A 131 0.22 4.20 15.54
N ASP A 132 0.71 3.78 16.70
CA ASP A 132 2.13 3.81 17.07
C ASP A 132 2.84 2.47 16.81
N SER A 133 2.07 1.41 16.59
CA SER A 133 2.58 0.09 16.19
C SER A 133 3.54 0.21 15.00
N GLU A 134 4.71 -0.44 15.14
CA GLU A 134 5.75 -0.51 14.11
C GLU A 134 5.21 -1.13 12.82
N TYR A 135 5.59 -0.55 11.68
CA TYR A 135 5.21 -1.02 10.35
C TYR A 135 6.43 -0.92 9.43
N ALA A 136 6.53 -1.82 8.46
CA ALA A 136 7.53 -1.75 7.40
C ALA A 136 7.19 -0.68 6.36
N ILE A 137 5.92 -0.63 5.95
CA ILE A 137 5.41 0.32 4.94
C ILE A 137 4.03 0.83 5.36
N MET A 138 3.79 2.13 5.30
CA MET A 138 2.44 2.71 5.28
C MET A 138 2.16 3.26 3.89
N PHE A 139 1.03 2.87 3.30
CA PHE A 139 0.69 3.22 1.93
C PHE A 139 -0.79 3.54 1.76
N GLY A 140 -1.10 4.71 1.19
CA GLY A 140 -2.48 5.05 0.83
C GLY A 140 -2.89 6.50 0.89
N PRO A 141 -4.12 6.82 0.45
CA PRO A 141 -4.65 8.17 0.53
C PRO A 141 -4.92 8.59 1.98
N ASP A 142 -4.62 9.85 2.26
CA ASP A 142 -4.93 10.55 3.49
C ASP A 142 -5.39 11.96 3.13
N VAL A 143 -6.54 12.36 3.66
CA VAL A 143 -7.18 13.64 3.38
C VAL A 143 -7.47 14.28 4.72
N CYS A 144 -6.94 15.47 4.98
CA CYS A 144 -7.32 16.28 6.13
C CYS A 144 -7.27 17.77 5.79
N GLY A 145 -8.41 18.32 5.41
CA GLY A 145 -8.57 19.69 4.95
C GLY A 145 -7.71 19.99 3.72
N PRO A 146 -6.82 21.00 3.76
CA PRO A 146 -5.96 21.34 2.63
C PRO A 146 -4.82 20.33 2.41
N ASP A 147 -4.51 19.50 3.40
CA ASP A 147 -3.48 18.48 3.30
C ASP A 147 -4.10 17.18 2.75
N ASN A 148 -3.85 16.89 1.48
CA ASN A 148 -4.41 15.72 0.80
C ASN A 148 -3.33 15.01 -0.02
N ARG A 149 -2.89 13.84 0.45
CA ARG A 149 -1.77 13.13 -0.18
C ARG A 149 -1.91 11.62 -0.10
N VAL A 150 -1.32 10.92 -1.07
CA VAL A 150 -1.04 9.49 -0.97
C VAL A 150 0.26 9.33 -0.21
N HIS A 151 0.18 8.78 1.01
CA HIS A 151 1.35 8.42 1.79
C HIS A 151 2.05 7.23 1.18
N ILE A 152 3.38 7.32 1.13
CA ILE A 152 4.29 6.20 0.99
C ILE A 152 5.36 6.45 2.06
N ILE A 153 5.33 5.67 3.13
CA ILE A 153 6.25 5.82 4.27
C ILE A 153 6.95 4.49 4.45
N PHE A 154 8.28 4.52 4.36
CA PHE A 154 9.12 3.37 4.64
C PHE A 154 9.67 3.47 6.06
N ASN A 155 9.67 2.37 6.80
CA ASN A 155 10.46 2.28 8.03
C ASN A 155 11.87 1.81 7.71
N TYR A 156 12.87 2.56 8.18
CA TYR A 156 14.27 2.23 8.04
C TYR A 156 15.02 2.58 9.33
N ASN A 157 15.71 1.60 9.90
CA ASN A 157 16.44 1.74 11.18
C ASN A 157 15.57 2.32 12.32
N GLY A 158 14.32 1.85 12.44
CA GLY A 158 13.38 2.28 13.48
C GLY A 158 12.82 3.69 13.28
N LYS A 159 13.01 4.30 12.11
CA LYS A 159 12.48 5.62 11.75
C LYS A 159 11.53 5.51 10.58
N ASN A 160 10.37 6.16 10.71
CA ASN A 160 9.40 6.31 9.63
C ASN A 160 9.84 7.47 8.72
N LEU A 161 10.26 7.14 7.50
CA LEU A 161 10.72 8.10 6.50
C LEU A 161 9.54 8.51 5.61
N LEU A 162 9.11 9.76 5.74
CA LEU A 162 8.05 10.33 4.92
C LEU A 162 8.60 10.73 3.54
N SER A 163 7.78 10.57 2.50
CA SER A 163 8.16 11.03 1.17
C SER A 163 8.25 12.56 1.13
N LYS A 164 9.30 13.08 0.48
CA LYS A 164 9.45 14.51 0.17
C LYS A 164 8.45 14.95 -0.90
N LYS A 165 8.18 14.06 -1.86
CA LYS A 165 7.22 14.31 -2.93
C LYS A 165 5.83 13.94 -2.46
N GLN A 166 4.87 14.83 -2.69
CA GLN A 166 3.47 14.58 -2.41
C GLN A 166 2.75 14.14 -3.68
N TYR A 167 1.92 13.11 -3.56
CA TYR A 167 1.07 12.64 -4.65
C TYR A 167 -0.37 13.01 -4.31
N PRO A 168 -1.08 13.76 -5.17
CA PRO A 168 -2.43 14.21 -4.87
C PRO A 168 -3.40 13.03 -4.85
N VAL A 169 -4.32 13.04 -3.88
CA VAL A 169 -5.47 12.15 -3.85
C VAL A 169 -6.50 12.66 -4.88
N PRO A 170 -7.05 11.80 -5.75
CA PRO A 170 -8.19 12.14 -6.61
C PRO A 170 -9.35 12.75 -5.80
N LYS A 171 -9.94 13.84 -6.30
CA LYS A 171 -10.97 14.61 -5.60
C LYS A 171 -12.35 14.33 -6.17
N ASP A 172 -12.82 13.09 -6.07
CA ASP A 172 -14.19 12.71 -6.36
C ASP A 172 -14.66 11.56 -5.45
N SER A 173 -15.92 11.13 -5.58
CA SER A 173 -16.51 10.12 -4.71
C SER A 173 -16.42 8.68 -5.25
N LYS A 174 -15.68 8.48 -6.35
CA LYS A 174 -15.55 7.18 -7.01
C LYS A 174 -14.54 6.30 -6.30
N THR A 175 -14.54 5.05 -6.74
CA THR A 175 -13.53 4.08 -6.33
C THR A 175 -12.23 4.35 -7.10
N HIS A 176 -11.15 4.55 -6.37
CA HIS A 176 -9.81 4.72 -6.91
C HIS A 176 -8.92 3.54 -6.53
N ILE A 177 -8.08 3.10 -7.47
CA ILE A 177 -7.12 2.01 -7.24
C ILE A 177 -5.72 2.57 -7.03
N TYR A 178 -5.06 2.14 -5.97
CA TYR A 178 -3.71 2.56 -5.62
C TYR A 178 -2.80 1.34 -5.70
N ARG A 179 -1.72 1.42 -6.50
CA ARG A 179 -0.69 0.38 -6.58
C ARG A 179 0.68 0.96 -6.29
N LEU A 180 1.33 0.41 -5.26
CA LEU A 180 2.74 0.61 -4.98
C LEU A 180 3.50 -0.66 -5.38
N THR A 181 4.58 -0.50 -6.13
CA THR A 181 5.56 -1.57 -6.37
C THR A 181 6.90 -1.16 -5.77
N VAL A 182 7.47 -2.01 -4.92
CA VAL A 182 8.80 -1.83 -4.35
C VAL A 182 9.72 -2.85 -5.00
N HIS A 183 10.71 -2.36 -5.73
CA HIS A 183 11.66 -3.17 -6.48
C HIS A 183 12.88 -3.53 -5.62
N PRO A 184 13.50 -4.69 -5.85
CA PRO A 184 14.68 -5.12 -5.10
C PRO A 184 15.93 -4.25 -5.38
N ASP A 185 15.93 -3.46 -6.46
CA ASP A 185 17.00 -2.52 -6.83
C ASP A 185 16.83 -1.12 -6.21
N GLN A 186 16.13 -1.03 -5.07
CA GLN A 186 15.87 0.20 -4.30
C GLN A 186 15.13 1.28 -5.08
N LYS A 187 14.22 0.83 -5.95
CA LYS A 187 13.31 1.69 -6.70
C LYS A 187 11.88 1.41 -6.29
N PHE A 188 11.01 2.35 -6.61
CA PHE A 188 9.57 2.18 -6.46
C PHE A 188 8.83 2.67 -7.71
N SER A 189 7.63 2.14 -7.89
CA SER A 189 6.67 2.60 -8.90
C SER A 189 5.33 2.87 -8.22
N LEU A 190 4.64 3.92 -8.65
CA LEU A 190 3.34 4.30 -8.13
C LEU A 190 2.35 4.44 -9.29
N LEU A 191 1.23 3.72 -9.20
CA LEU A 191 0.10 3.92 -10.09
C LEU A 191 -1.15 4.29 -9.28
N ILE A 192 -1.91 5.23 -9.82
CA ILE A 192 -3.23 5.61 -9.32
C ILE A 192 -4.18 5.51 -10.51
N ASP A 193 -5.22 4.69 -10.41
CA ASP A 193 -6.17 4.43 -11.50
C ASP A 193 -5.54 3.90 -12.80
N GLY A 194 -4.40 3.22 -12.67
CA GLY A 194 -3.61 2.75 -13.82
C GLY A 194 -2.74 3.83 -14.46
N ASP A 195 -2.88 5.10 -14.07
CA ASP A 195 -1.95 6.15 -14.47
C ASP A 195 -0.62 5.97 -13.73
N VAL A 196 0.47 5.96 -14.51
CA VAL A 196 1.83 5.96 -13.97
C VAL A 196 2.13 7.33 -13.37
N LYS A 197 2.24 7.39 -12.04
CA LYS A 197 2.68 8.59 -11.31
C LYS A 197 4.19 8.58 -11.07
N GLU A 198 4.76 7.39 -10.89
CA GLU A 198 6.21 7.12 -10.85
C GLU A 198 6.49 5.76 -11.47
N ASP A 199 7.58 5.64 -12.22
CA ASP A 199 8.04 4.40 -12.83
C ASP A 199 9.51 4.16 -12.50
N LYS A 200 9.77 3.13 -11.68
CA LYS A 200 11.11 2.71 -11.26
C LYS A 200 12.01 3.87 -10.82
N VAL A 201 11.49 4.74 -9.96
CA VAL A 201 12.25 5.87 -9.40
C VAL A 201 13.03 5.41 -8.18
N ALA A 202 14.28 5.85 -8.06
CA ALA A 202 15.12 5.51 -6.91
C ALA A 202 14.53 6.07 -5.60
N ILE A 203 14.46 5.24 -4.56
CA ILE A 203 13.92 5.64 -3.25
C ILE A 203 14.72 6.82 -2.67
N GLU A 204 16.04 6.83 -2.80
CA GLU A 204 16.88 7.93 -2.29
C GLU A 204 16.55 9.31 -2.91
N SER A 205 15.85 9.35 -4.06
CA SER A 205 15.45 10.62 -4.68
C SER A 205 14.33 11.33 -3.91
N ASN A 206 13.49 10.56 -3.21
CA ASN A 206 12.28 11.04 -2.56
C ASN A 206 12.29 10.85 -1.04
N TRP A 207 13.26 10.12 -0.48
CA TRP A 207 13.40 9.88 0.97
C TRP A 207 14.84 10.10 1.44
N ASP A 208 15.00 10.60 2.67
CA ASP A 208 16.30 10.75 3.35
C ASP A 208 16.76 9.42 3.95
N VAL A 209 17.06 8.44 3.10
CA VAL A 209 17.51 7.10 3.52
C VAL A 209 18.98 7.10 3.94
N TYR A 210 19.81 7.84 3.20
CA TYR A 210 21.25 7.89 3.40
C TYR A 210 21.69 9.22 4.01
N VAL A 211 22.83 9.18 4.71
CA VAL A 211 23.54 10.41 5.04
C VAL A 211 23.92 11.16 3.76
N PRO A 212 23.99 12.51 3.78
CA PRO A 212 24.41 13.27 2.61
C PRO A 212 25.73 12.73 2.04
N ARG A 213 25.78 12.53 0.72
CA ARG A 213 27.00 12.05 0.05
C ARG A 213 28.15 13.04 0.12
N THR A 214 27.84 14.31 0.38
CA THR A 214 28.78 15.41 0.49
C THR A 214 28.59 16.12 1.84
N ILE A 215 29.69 16.49 2.47
CA ILE A 215 29.70 17.35 3.66
C ILE A 215 30.28 18.73 3.28
N PRO A 216 29.83 19.83 3.91
CA PRO A 216 30.47 21.12 3.74
C PRO A 216 31.96 21.03 4.11
N ASN A 217 32.82 21.71 3.35
CA ASN A 217 34.23 21.74 3.68
C ASN A 217 34.41 22.62 4.93
N PRO A 218 34.90 22.08 6.06
CA PRO A 218 35.09 22.87 7.28
C PRO A 218 36.13 24.00 7.15
N GLU A 219 36.98 23.94 6.13
CA GLU A 219 37.99 24.97 5.83
C GLU A 219 37.46 26.08 4.91
N GLU A 220 36.27 25.91 4.34
CA GLU A 220 35.66 26.90 3.46
C GLU A 220 35.17 28.10 4.29
N THR A 221 35.74 29.27 3.99
CA THR A 221 35.35 30.55 4.61
C THR A 221 34.83 31.48 3.53
N LYS A 222 33.78 32.25 3.85
CA LYS A 222 33.22 33.24 2.92
C LYS A 222 34.33 34.22 2.50
N PRO A 223 34.60 34.39 1.19
CA PRO A 223 35.57 35.39 0.73
C PRO A 223 35.20 36.80 1.19
N ALA A 224 36.21 37.60 1.54
CA ALA A 224 36.02 38.93 2.12
C ALA A 224 35.34 39.94 1.17
N ASP A 225 35.35 39.66 -0.14
CA ASP A 225 34.80 40.49 -1.21
C ASP A 225 33.36 40.11 -1.63
N TRP A 226 32.78 39.07 -1.02
CA TRP A 226 31.39 38.70 -1.27
C TRP A 226 30.42 39.56 -0.45
N VAL A 227 29.57 40.32 -1.13
CA VAL A 227 28.45 41.05 -0.52
C VAL A 227 27.34 40.05 -0.16
N ASP A 228 26.68 40.24 0.98
CA ASP A 228 25.53 39.42 1.42
C ASP A 228 24.28 39.60 0.55
#